data_AF-A0A2M8W175-F1
#
_entry.id   AF-A0A2M8W175-F1
#
_cell.length_a   1.000
_cell.length_b   1.000
_cell.length_c   1.000
_cell.angle_alpha   90.00
_cell.angle_beta   90.00
_cell.angle_gamma   90.00
#
_symmetry.space_group_name_H-M   'P 1'
#
loop_
_entity.id
_entity.type
_entity.pdbx_description
1 polymer ?
#
loop_
_entity_poly.entity_id
_entity_poly.type
_entity_poly.pdbx_seq_one_letter_code
_entity_poly.pdbx_strand_id
1 'polypeptide(L)'
;MISKTDLPDTIPVFPLPGALLLPRARLPLHLFEPRYLAMLDDVLKTPCRLIGMVQPYDAPGGDSKLHTIGCAGKVTAFSETEDGRYMITMSGASRFRITQEVEGFTPYRRCNVDWSGFERDLGPVEKDTSFDREKFMEALGRYLVDQGLSTDWESLGEAEDELLINSLSMLCPFEPEDKQALLEAPSLTTRRETLMTLIEFALRGGSGEEVMQ
;
A
#
# COMPACT_ATOMS: atom_id res chain seq x y z
N MET A 1 -11.57 -13.60 10.04
CA MET A 1 -10.11 -13.50 9.81
C MET A 1 -9.81 -14.36 8.59
N ILE A 2 -9.09 -13.86 7.57
CA ILE A 2 -8.69 -14.68 6.42
C ILE A 2 -7.62 -15.67 6.91
N SER A 3 -7.79 -16.96 6.66
CA SER A 3 -6.80 -17.97 6.99
C SER A 3 -5.86 -18.22 5.79
N LYS A 4 -4.66 -18.76 6.02
CA LYS A 4 -3.71 -19.09 4.94
C LYS A 4 -4.32 -20.00 3.87
N THR A 5 -5.27 -20.85 4.26
CA THR A 5 -6.02 -21.75 3.36
C THR A 5 -7.04 -21.06 2.46
N ASP A 6 -7.36 -19.79 2.71
CA ASP A 6 -8.31 -19.00 1.91
C ASP A 6 -7.62 -18.13 0.84
N LEU A 7 -6.29 -18.18 0.77
CA LEU A 7 -5.50 -17.40 -0.17
C LEU A 7 -5.40 -18.12 -1.53
N PRO A 8 -5.92 -17.53 -2.62
CA PRO A 8 -5.89 -18.16 -3.93
C PRO A 8 -4.51 -18.06 -4.59
N ASP A 9 -4.21 -18.99 -5.51
CA ASP A 9 -2.96 -18.99 -6.28
C ASP A 9 -2.94 -17.91 -7.38
N THR A 10 -4.12 -17.50 -7.87
CA THR A 10 -4.27 -16.45 -8.88
C THR A 10 -5.19 -15.35 -8.36
N ILE A 11 -4.75 -14.10 -8.46
CA ILE A 11 -5.56 -12.92 -8.11
C ILE A 11 -5.61 -11.90 -9.24
N PRO A 12 -6.72 -11.14 -9.37
CA PRO A 12 -6.71 -9.91 -10.14
C PRO A 12 -5.82 -8.87 -9.46
N VAL A 13 -5.10 -8.08 -10.25
CA VAL A 13 -4.20 -7.04 -9.73
C VAL A 13 -4.61 -5.66 -10.26
N PHE A 14 -4.45 -4.66 -9.40
CA PHE A 14 -4.67 -3.25 -9.67
C PHE A 14 -3.31 -2.54 -9.70
N PRO A 15 -2.75 -2.24 -10.88
CA PRO A 15 -1.55 -1.42 -11.02
C PRO A 15 -1.89 0.04 -10.76
N LEU A 16 -1.33 0.64 -9.70
CA LEU A 16 -1.53 2.06 -9.39
C LEU A 16 -0.24 2.68 -8.85
N PRO A 17 0.42 3.59 -9.61
CA PRO A 17 1.65 4.22 -9.15
C PRO A 17 1.40 5.10 -7.93
N GLY A 18 2.30 5.04 -6.94
CA GLY A 18 2.25 5.85 -5.72
C GLY A 18 1.16 5.46 -4.73
N ALA A 19 0.25 4.55 -5.08
CA ALA A 19 -0.72 3.98 -4.15
C ALA A 19 -0.14 2.74 -3.48
N LEU A 20 -0.28 2.71 -2.16
CA LEU A 20 0.23 1.63 -1.33
C LEU A 20 -0.89 1.03 -0.48
N LEU A 21 -0.89 -0.29 -0.34
CA LEU A 21 -1.71 -1.00 0.63
C LEU A 21 -0.78 -1.83 1.52
N LEU A 22 -1.01 -1.78 2.83
CA LEU A 22 -0.30 -2.60 3.81
C LEU A 22 -1.29 -3.51 4.55
N PRO A 23 -0.84 -4.66 5.10
CA PRO A 23 -1.66 -5.52 5.94
C PRO A 23 -2.37 -4.72 7.05
N ARG A 24 -3.64 -5.06 7.32
CA ARG A 24 -4.52 -4.43 8.33
C ARG A 24 -4.90 -2.97 8.07
N ALA A 25 -4.19 -2.26 7.18
CA ALA A 25 -4.55 -0.91 6.76
C ALA A 25 -5.78 -0.92 5.85
N ARG A 26 -6.36 0.28 5.64
CA ARG A 26 -7.50 0.48 4.74
C ARG A 26 -7.11 1.39 3.59
N LEU A 27 -7.51 1.01 2.38
CA LEU A 27 -7.32 1.82 1.18
C LEU A 27 -8.69 2.06 0.51
N PRO A 28 -9.20 3.30 0.54
CA PRO A 28 -10.34 3.68 -0.28
C PRO A 28 -9.88 3.88 -1.74
N LEU A 29 -10.68 3.42 -2.71
CA LEU A 29 -10.43 3.59 -4.14
C LEU A 29 -11.70 3.99 -4.88
N HIS A 30 -11.53 4.87 -5.85
CA HIS A 30 -12.58 5.25 -6.78
C HIS A 30 -12.37 4.53 -8.11
N LEU A 31 -13.29 3.64 -8.45
CA LEU A 31 -13.28 2.85 -9.67
C LEU A 31 -14.23 3.46 -10.70
N PHE A 32 -13.68 3.86 -11.83
CA PHE A 32 -14.45 4.43 -12.94
C PHE A 32 -14.05 3.87 -14.30
N GLU A 33 -12.85 3.29 -14.43
CA GLU A 33 -12.43 2.66 -15.69
C GLU A 33 -13.15 1.32 -15.91
N PRO A 34 -13.68 1.05 -17.11
CA PRO A 34 -14.46 -0.16 -17.40
C PRO A 34 -13.76 -1.48 -17.01
N ARG A 35 -12.43 -1.55 -17.19
CA ARG A 35 -11.64 -2.72 -16.80
C ARG A 35 -11.67 -3.00 -15.30
N TYR A 36 -11.65 -1.96 -14.47
CA TYR A 36 -11.65 -2.12 -13.01
C TYR A 36 -13.06 -2.31 -12.46
N LEU A 37 -14.09 -1.81 -13.16
CA LEU A 37 -15.48 -2.18 -12.88
C LEU A 37 -15.71 -3.67 -13.13
N ALA A 38 -15.27 -4.18 -14.30
CA ALA A 38 -15.33 -5.62 -14.60
C ALA A 38 -14.53 -6.46 -13.59
N MET A 39 -13.36 -5.96 -13.16
CA MET A 39 -12.56 -6.60 -12.12
C MET A 39 -13.32 -6.70 -10.79
N LEU A 40 -13.95 -5.60 -10.34
CA LEU A 40 -14.72 -5.58 -9.11
C LEU A 40 -15.88 -6.59 -9.18
N ASP A 41 -16.64 -6.59 -10.28
CA ASP A 41 -17.75 -7.52 -10.49
C ASP A 41 -17.32 -8.98 -10.37
N ASP A 42 -16.18 -9.34 -10.97
CA ASP A 42 -15.65 -10.70 -10.90
C ASP A 42 -15.14 -11.04 -9.50
N VAL A 43 -14.46 -10.10 -8.83
CA VAL A 43 -13.97 -10.26 -7.45
C VAL A 43 -15.12 -10.49 -6.48
N LEU A 44 -16.23 -9.76 -6.61
CA LEU A 44 -17.39 -9.89 -5.73
C LEU A 44 -18.08 -11.26 -5.83
N LYS A 45 -17.93 -11.96 -6.96
CA LYS A 45 -18.42 -13.34 -7.17
C LYS A 45 -17.53 -14.39 -6.50
N THR A 46 -16.32 -14.03 -6.07
CA THR A 46 -15.41 -14.94 -5.35
C THR A 46 -15.66 -14.93 -3.84
N PRO A 47 -15.38 -16.03 -3.13
CA PRO A 47 -15.50 -16.06 -1.67
C PRO A 47 -14.44 -15.17 -0.97
N CYS A 48 -13.23 -15.09 -1.52
CA CYS A 48 -12.11 -14.36 -0.92
C CYS A 48 -12.24 -12.84 -1.11
N ARG A 49 -12.81 -12.39 -2.25
CA ARG A 49 -12.97 -10.97 -2.63
C ARG A 49 -11.66 -10.17 -2.57
N LEU A 50 -10.57 -10.79 -3.01
CA LEU A 50 -9.23 -10.20 -2.98
C LEU A 50 -8.89 -9.49 -4.29
N ILE A 51 -8.25 -8.33 -4.16
CA ILE A 51 -7.58 -7.59 -5.24
C ILE A 51 -6.14 -7.37 -4.80
N GLY A 52 -5.17 -7.62 -5.68
CA GLY A 52 -3.76 -7.32 -5.44
C GLY A 52 -3.42 -5.89 -5.81
N MET A 53 -3.11 -5.04 -4.85
CA MET A 53 -2.52 -3.72 -5.10
C MET A 53 -1.04 -3.87 -5.39
N VAL A 54 -0.57 -3.30 -6.50
CA VAL A 54 0.82 -3.38 -6.93
C VAL A 54 1.25 -2.09 -7.61
N GLN A 55 2.47 -1.64 -7.33
CA GLN A 55 3.03 -0.49 -8.04
C GLN A 55 3.55 -0.94 -9.40
N PRO A 56 3.24 -0.20 -10.48
CA PRO A 56 3.93 -0.33 -11.75
C PRO A 56 5.25 0.46 -11.75
N TYR A 57 6.18 0.06 -12.60
CA TYR A 57 7.39 0.83 -12.92
C TYR A 57 7.69 0.75 -14.42
N ASP A 58 8.44 1.73 -14.91
CA ASP A 58 8.87 1.76 -16.31
C ASP A 58 10.16 0.96 -16.48
N ALA A 59 10.10 -0.14 -17.22
CA ALA A 59 11.28 -0.94 -17.52
C ALA A 59 12.22 -0.21 -18.49
N PRO A 60 13.52 -0.55 -18.51
CA PRO A 60 14.43 -0.11 -19.57
C PRO A 60 13.90 -0.57 -20.93
N GLY A 61 13.29 0.36 -21.68
CA GLY A 61 12.52 0.06 -22.91
C GLY A 61 11.15 0.73 -22.99
N GLY A 62 10.63 1.29 -21.88
CA GLY A 62 9.36 2.02 -21.84
C GLY A 62 8.12 1.16 -21.58
N ASP A 63 8.30 -0.14 -21.38
CA ASP A 63 7.20 -1.04 -21.02
C ASP A 63 6.85 -0.90 -19.53
N SER A 64 5.57 -0.68 -19.24
CA SER A 64 5.07 -0.64 -17.86
C SER A 64 5.00 -2.06 -17.27
N LYS A 65 5.88 -2.35 -16.32
CA LYS A 65 5.95 -3.62 -15.59
C LYS A 65 5.40 -3.47 -14.17
N LEU A 66 5.24 -4.59 -13.48
CA LEU A 66 4.82 -4.61 -12.08
C LEU A 66 6.01 -4.91 -11.18
N HIS A 67 6.09 -4.21 -10.05
CA HIS A 67 6.95 -4.66 -8.96
C HIS A 67 6.57 -6.07 -8.53
N THR A 68 7.57 -6.83 -8.12
CA THR A 68 7.41 -8.24 -7.78
C THR A 68 6.63 -8.45 -6.48
N ILE A 69 6.60 -7.47 -5.57
CA ILE A 69 5.85 -7.54 -4.31
C ILE A 69 4.67 -6.57 -4.35
N GLY A 70 3.49 -7.08 -4.02
CA GLY A 70 2.25 -6.32 -3.84
C GLY A 70 1.59 -6.65 -2.50
N CYS A 71 0.46 -6.01 -2.22
CA CYS A 71 -0.39 -6.36 -1.08
C CYS A 71 -1.82 -6.67 -1.53
N ALA A 72 -2.32 -7.85 -1.18
CA ALA A 72 -3.69 -8.23 -1.42
C ALA A 72 -4.58 -7.56 -0.37
N GLY A 73 -5.66 -6.94 -0.83
CA GLY A 73 -6.71 -6.41 0.03
C GLY A 73 -8.04 -7.08 -0.23
N LYS A 74 -8.80 -7.31 0.83
CA LYS A 74 -10.18 -7.76 0.74
C LYS A 74 -11.10 -6.56 0.55
N VAL A 75 -11.99 -6.63 -0.44
CA VAL A 75 -13.06 -5.64 -0.57
C VAL A 75 -14.03 -5.80 0.61
N THR A 76 -14.04 -4.81 1.50
CA THR A 76 -14.85 -4.82 2.73
C THR A 76 -16.09 -3.95 2.65
N ALA A 77 -16.07 -2.93 1.79
CA ALA A 77 -17.23 -2.09 1.51
C ALA A 77 -17.17 -1.64 0.04
N PHE A 78 -18.33 -1.41 -0.55
CA PHE A 78 -18.45 -0.76 -1.84
C PHE A 78 -19.80 -0.01 -1.90
N SER A 79 -19.83 1.07 -2.66
CA SER A 79 -21.05 1.82 -2.97
C SER A 79 -20.98 2.33 -4.41
N GLU A 80 -22.08 2.16 -5.13
CA GLU A 80 -22.24 2.73 -6.47
C GLU A 80 -22.65 4.21 -6.36
N THR A 81 -22.07 5.05 -7.20
CA THR A 81 -22.40 6.47 -7.33
C THR A 81 -23.43 6.68 -8.44
N GLU A 82 -24.10 7.83 -8.45
CA GLU A 82 -25.16 8.14 -9.42
C GLU A 82 -24.68 8.16 -10.89
N ASP A 83 -23.38 8.30 -11.12
CA ASP A 83 -22.74 8.30 -12.44
C ASP A 83 -22.12 6.94 -12.83
N GLY A 84 -22.47 5.87 -12.12
CA GLY A 84 -22.05 4.49 -12.44
C GLY A 84 -20.61 4.17 -12.07
N ARG A 85 -20.01 4.94 -11.14
CA ARG A 85 -18.69 4.66 -10.57
C ARG A 85 -18.85 3.94 -9.24
N TYR A 86 -17.77 3.34 -8.76
CA TYR A 86 -17.76 2.65 -7.48
C TYR A 86 -16.74 3.28 -6.54
N MET A 87 -17.17 3.61 -5.33
CA MET A 87 -16.25 3.79 -4.22
C MET A 87 -16.10 2.45 -3.50
N ILE A 88 -14.89 1.94 -3.38
CA ILE A 88 -14.61 0.71 -2.63
C ILE A 88 -13.66 1.00 -1.48
N THR A 89 -13.77 0.21 -0.41
CA THR A 89 -12.79 0.17 0.67
C THR A 89 -12.19 -1.23 0.74
N MET A 90 -10.88 -1.29 0.57
CA MET A 90 -10.10 -2.52 0.74
C MET A 90 -9.45 -2.53 2.12
N SER A 91 -9.45 -3.69 2.78
CA SER A 91 -8.66 -3.95 3.97
C SER A 91 -7.49 -4.88 3.62
N GLY A 92 -6.27 -4.44 3.91
CA GLY A 92 -5.06 -5.19 3.60
C GLY A 92 -5.04 -6.54 4.32
N ALA A 93 -4.85 -7.61 3.57
CA ALA A 93 -4.83 -8.97 4.08
C ALA A 93 -3.39 -9.48 4.23
N SER A 94 -2.65 -9.57 3.13
CA SER A 94 -1.29 -10.09 3.11
C SER A 94 -0.53 -9.56 1.91
N ARG A 95 0.77 -9.36 2.08
CA ARG A 95 1.69 -9.23 0.96
C ARG A 95 1.80 -10.54 0.20
N PHE A 96 2.17 -10.40 -1.07
CA PHE A 96 2.39 -11.51 -1.98
C PHE A 96 3.52 -11.19 -2.94
N ARG A 97 4.06 -12.23 -3.55
CA ARG A 97 5.05 -12.16 -4.62
C ARG A 97 4.41 -12.56 -5.93
N ILE A 98 4.48 -11.71 -6.96
CA ILE A 98 4.08 -12.08 -8.32
C ILE A 98 5.09 -13.11 -8.84
N THR A 99 4.58 -14.26 -9.26
CA THR A 99 5.38 -15.31 -9.91
C THR A 99 5.24 -15.23 -11.43
N GLN A 100 4.02 -14.94 -11.91
CA GLN A 100 3.75 -14.84 -13.34
C GLN A 100 2.49 -14.01 -13.61
N GLU A 101 2.49 -13.22 -14.67
CA GLU A 101 1.25 -12.68 -15.24
C GLU A 101 0.49 -13.75 -16.02
N VAL A 102 -0.82 -13.77 -15.84
CA VAL A 102 -1.72 -14.72 -16.48
C VAL A 102 -2.31 -14.07 -17.72
N GLU A 103 -1.98 -14.63 -18.89
CA GLU A 103 -2.60 -14.23 -20.16
C GLU A 103 -4.08 -14.62 -20.19
N GLY A 104 -4.89 -13.85 -20.90
CA GLY A 104 -6.31 -14.16 -21.08
C GLY A 104 -7.12 -12.98 -21.63
N PHE A 105 -8.43 -13.19 -21.68
CA PHE A 105 -9.38 -12.23 -22.26
C PHE A 105 -10.00 -11.27 -21.24
N THR A 106 -9.56 -11.32 -19.97
CA THR A 106 -10.03 -10.36 -18.96
C THR A 106 -9.50 -8.97 -19.28
N PRO A 107 -10.29 -7.90 -19.13
CA PRO A 107 -9.84 -6.54 -19.45
C PRO A 107 -8.87 -5.97 -18.39
N TYR A 108 -8.61 -6.71 -17.31
CA TYR A 108 -7.71 -6.39 -16.21
C TYR A 108 -6.62 -7.47 -16.09
N ARG A 109 -5.51 -7.10 -15.45
CA ARG A 109 -4.36 -7.99 -15.23
C ARG A 109 -4.66 -8.98 -14.12
N ARG A 110 -4.15 -10.21 -14.28
CA ARG A 110 -4.18 -11.25 -13.25
C ARG A 110 -2.79 -11.82 -13.10
N CYS A 111 -2.45 -12.22 -11.88
CA CYS A 111 -1.15 -12.79 -11.58
C CYS A 111 -1.29 -14.06 -10.77
N ASN A 112 -0.45 -15.05 -11.09
CA ASN A 112 -0.11 -16.10 -10.15
C ASN A 112 0.77 -15.50 -9.06
N VAL A 113 0.50 -15.86 -7.81
CA VAL A 113 1.16 -15.26 -6.66
C VAL A 113 1.66 -16.30 -5.66
N ASP A 114 2.74 -15.98 -4.98
CA ASP A 114 3.28 -16.75 -3.87
C ASP A 114 3.16 -15.94 -2.57
N TRP A 115 2.63 -16.59 -1.54
CA TRP A 115 2.41 -16.00 -0.22
C TRP A 115 3.56 -16.32 0.76
N SER A 116 4.55 -17.11 0.34
CA SER A 116 5.66 -17.53 1.18
C SER A 116 6.53 -16.34 1.63
N GLY A 117 6.95 -16.35 2.89
CA GLY A 117 7.75 -15.29 3.50
C GLY A 117 6.93 -14.10 4.04
N PHE A 118 5.60 -14.12 3.89
CA PHE A 118 4.68 -13.09 4.40
C PHE A 118 3.76 -13.61 5.51
N GLU A 119 4.12 -14.71 6.19
CA GLU A 119 3.30 -15.34 7.24
C GLU A 119 2.92 -14.38 8.38
N ARG A 120 3.76 -13.37 8.66
CA ARG A 120 3.53 -12.36 9.71
C ARG A 120 2.32 -11.49 9.42
N ASP A 121 1.99 -11.27 8.14
CA ASP A 121 0.90 -10.40 7.73
C ASP A 121 -0.47 -10.95 8.15
N LEU A 122 -0.61 -12.28 8.21
CA LEU A 122 -1.81 -12.96 8.72
C LEU A 122 -1.76 -13.19 10.25
N GLY A 123 -0.63 -12.91 10.88
CA GLY A 123 -0.42 -13.06 12.32
C GLY A 123 -1.12 -11.98 13.15
N PRO A 124 -0.86 -11.93 14.47
CA PRO A 124 -1.30 -10.83 15.32
C PRO A 124 -0.64 -9.51 14.90
N VAL A 125 -1.15 -8.41 15.46
CA VAL A 125 -0.55 -7.07 15.35
C VAL A 125 0.94 -7.14 15.69
N GLU A 126 1.77 -6.60 14.81
CA GLU A 126 3.21 -6.53 15.00
C GLU A 126 3.56 -5.48 16.05
N LYS A 127 4.62 -5.75 16.82
CA LYS A 127 5.15 -4.82 17.82
C LYS A 127 6.58 -4.50 17.50
N ASP A 128 6.92 -3.22 17.56
CA ASP A 128 8.30 -2.76 17.52
C ASP A 128 8.70 -2.26 18.91
N THR A 129 9.42 -3.09 19.66
CA THR A 129 9.88 -2.75 21.01
C THR A 129 10.95 -1.66 21.02
N SER A 130 11.53 -1.32 19.86
CA SER A 130 12.52 -0.25 19.71
C SER A 130 11.90 1.11 19.35
N PHE A 131 10.58 1.17 19.21
CA PHE A 131 9.91 2.37 18.71
C PHE A 131 9.91 3.50 19.75
N ASP A 132 10.74 4.50 19.50
CA ASP A 132 10.66 5.80 20.17
C ASP A 132 9.61 6.68 19.49
N ARG A 133 8.36 6.57 19.98
CA ARG A 133 7.20 7.25 19.41
C ARG A 133 7.30 8.77 19.54
N GLU A 134 7.82 9.28 20.65
CA GLU A 134 7.93 10.73 20.89
C GLU A 134 8.87 11.37 19.85
N LYS A 135 10.07 10.82 19.70
CA LYS A 135 11.05 11.29 18.71
C LYS A 135 10.54 11.18 17.29
N PHE A 136 9.83 10.10 16.97
CA PHE A 136 9.25 9.90 15.65
C PHE A 136 8.17 10.94 15.35
N MET A 137 7.26 11.21 16.29
CA MET A 137 6.21 12.21 16.13
C MET A 137 6.78 13.64 16.00
N GLU A 138 7.89 13.96 16.67
CA GLU A 138 8.58 15.24 16.51
C GLU A 138 9.17 15.42 15.09
N ALA A 139 9.79 14.37 14.54
CA ALA A 139 10.31 14.39 13.17
C ALA A 139 9.18 14.48 12.14
N LEU A 140 8.12 13.70 12.34
CA LEU A 140 6.92 13.74 11.51
C LEU A 140 6.26 15.12 11.53
N GLY A 141 6.15 15.75 12.71
CA GLY A 141 5.68 17.13 12.89
C GLY A 141 6.36 18.12 11.97
N ARG A 142 7.68 18.12 11.99
CA ARG A 142 8.49 18.99 11.13
C ARG A 142 8.27 18.69 9.66
N TYR A 143 8.22 17.41 9.29
CA TYR A 143 8.04 16.99 7.89
C TYR A 143 6.67 17.40 7.34
N LEU A 144 5.58 17.19 8.09
CA LEU A 144 4.24 17.56 7.61
C LEU A 144 4.10 19.08 7.46
N VAL A 145 4.74 19.86 8.34
CA VAL A 145 4.80 21.33 8.20
C VAL A 145 5.58 21.73 6.93
N ASP A 146 6.74 21.13 6.69
CA ASP A 146 7.56 21.38 5.49
C ASP A 146 6.80 21.05 4.19
N GLN A 147 6.03 19.96 4.19
CA GLN A 147 5.20 19.55 3.07
C GLN A 147 3.86 20.31 2.96
N GLY A 148 3.58 21.24 3.86
CA GLY A 148 2.32 22.01 3.86
C GLY A 148 1.08 21.15 4.13
N LEU A 149 1.23 20.00 4.78
CA LEU A 149 0.14 19.07 5.07
C LEU A 149 -0.52 19.41 6.39
N SER A 150 -1.85 19.47 6.39
CA SER A 150 -2.64 19.53 7.62
C SER A 150 -2.83 18.11 8.18
N THR A 151 -2.81 17.99 9.50
CA THR A 151 -2.87 16.70 10.17
C THR A 151 -3.63 16.79 11.47
N ASP A 152 -4.50 15.80 11.68
CA ASP A 152 -5.15 15.58 12.96
C ASP A 152 -4.17 14.87 13.91
N TRP A 153 -3.43 15.70 14.65
CA TRP A 153 -2.42 15.23 15.61
C TRP A 153 -3.02 14.45 16.78
N GLU A 154 -4.28 14.72 17.14
CA GLU A 154 -4.98 14.02 18.21
C GLU A 154 -5.23 12.57 17.79
N SER A 155 -5.83 12.37 16.61
CA SER A 155 -6.08 11.05 16.04
C SER A 155 -4.80 10.23 15.83
N LEU A 156 -3.72 10.86 15.32
CA LEU A 156 -2.42 10.17 15.20
C LEU A 156 -1.82 9.82 16.55
N GLY A 157 -1.96 10.69 17.56
CA GLY A 157 -1.44 10.48 18.91
C GLY A 157 -2.00 9.23 19.57
N GLU A 158 -3.27 8.93 19.36
CA GLU A 158 -3.98 7.78 19.96
C GLU A 158 -3.85 6.46 19.18
N ALA A 159 -3.42 6.51 17.92
CA ALA A 159 -3.34 5.32 17.07
C ALA A 159 -2.30 4.29 17.58
N GLU A 160 -2.61 2.99 17.50
CA GLU A 160 -1.62 1.94 17.77
C GLU A 160 -0.41 2.03 16.84
N ASP A 161 0.78 1.65 17.30
CA ASP A 161 2.06 1.85 16.60
C ASP A 161 2.07 1.24 15.18
N GLU A 162 1.60 0.00 15.01
CA GLU A 162 1.54 -0.62 13.68
C GLU A 162 0.62 0.16 12.73
N LEU A 163 -0.55 0.58 13.22
CA LEU A 163 -1.51 1.34 12.43
C LEU A 163 -0.93 2.70 12.04
N LEU A 164 -0.26 3.39 12.97
CA LEU A 164 0.40 4.66 12.73
C LEU A 164 1.46 4.52 11.62
N ILE A 165 2.41 3.60 11.79
CA ILE A 165 3.52 3.39 10.83
C ILE A 165 2.98 3.00 9.45
N ASN A 166 2.01 2.07 9.39
CA ASN A 166 1.45 1.63 8.11
C ASN A 166 0.66 2.76 7.42
N SER A 167 -0.13 3.52 8.18
CA SER A 167 -0.93 4.63 7.61
C SER A 167 -0.04 5.73 7.06
N LEU A 168 1.00 6.12 7.80
CA LEU A 168 1.96 7.13 7.34
C LEU A 168 2.76 6.66 6.13
N SER A 169 3.14 5.37 6.09
CA SER A 169 3.79 4.79 4.90
C SER A 169 2.93 4.88 3.64
N MET A 170 1.61 4.85 3.79
CA MET A 170 0.66 4.96 2.68
C MET A 170 0.34 6.41 2.30
N LEU A 171 0.16 7.27 3.31
CA LEU A 171 -0.37 8.64 3.16
C LEU A 171 0.70 9.69 2.88
N CYS A 172 1.92 9.53 3.40
CA CYS A 172 2.98 10.49 3.16
C CYS A 172 3.32 10.54 1.64
N PRO A 173 3.58 11.74 1.09
CA PRO A 173 3.83 11.95 -0.33
C PRO A 173 5.26 11.56 -0.72
N PHE A 174 5.64 10.31 -0.46
CA PHE A 174 6.90 9.75 -0.94
C PHE A 174 6.77 9.30 -2.40
N GLU A 175 7.91 9.27 -3.08
CA GLU A 175 8.03 8.75 -4.44
C GLU A 175 7.62 7.26 -4.50
N PRO A 176 7.15 6.76 -5.67
CA PRO A 176 6.73 5.37 -5.82
C PRO A 176 7.77 4.34 -5.34
N GLU A 177 9.05 4.54 -5.64
CA GLU A 177 10.14 3.63 -5.23
C GLU A 177 10.32 3.59 -3.71
N ASP A 178 10.20 4.73 -3.03
CA ASP A 178 10.28 4.81 -1.57
C ASP A 178 9.07 4.10 -0.92
N LYS A 179 7.88 4.27 -1.48
CA LYS A 179 6.69 3.51 -1.06
C LYS A 179 6.86 2.02 -1.30
N GLN A 180 7.53 1.62 -2.37
CA GLN A 180 7.83 0.22 -2.63
C GLN A 180 8.80 -0.33 -1.57
N ALA A 181 9.83 0.42 -1.19
CA ALA A 181 10.74 0.03 -0.11
C ALA A 181 10.00 -0.16 1.24
N LEU A 182 9.02 0.69 1.54
CA LEU A 182 8.17 0.57 2.73
C LEU A 182 7.27 -0.70 2.70
N LEU A 183 6.76 -1.07 1.53
CA LEU A 183 6.00 -2.32 1.33
C LEU A 183 6.86 -3.56 1.55
N GLU A 184 8.06 -3.54 0.99
CA GLU A 184 8.99 -4.67 0.96
C GLU A 184 9.72 -4.87 2.29
N ALA A 185 9.66 -3.89 3.21
CA ALA A 185 10.23 -3.99 4.54
C ALA A 185 9.75 -5.25 5.29
N PRO A 186 10.65 -6.15 5.72
CA PRO A 186 10.29 -7.51 6.19
C PRO A 186 9.57 -7.52 7.55
N SER A 187 9.64 -6.43 8.31
CA SER A 187 9.05 -6.30 9.65
C SER A 187 8.56 -4.88 9.89
N LEU A 188 7.72 -4.71 10.92
CA LEU A 188 7.31 -3.38 11.37
C LEU A 188 8.50 -2.49 11.77
N THR A 189 9.49 -3.05 12.47
CA THR A 189 10.70 -2.32 12.87
C THR A 189 11.47 -1.79 11.66
N THR A 190 11.73 -2.65 10.66
CA THR A 190 12.43 -2.21 9.44
C THR A 190 11.62 -1.17 8.69
N ARG A 191 10.29 -1.31 8.63
CA ARG A 191 9.42 -0.32 7.99
C ARG A 191 9.49 1.03 8.71
N ARG A 192 9.44 1.04 10.04
CA ARG A 192 9.61 2.26 10.84
C ARG A 192 10.95 2.93 10.56
N GLU A 193 12.04 2.16 10.53
CA GLU A 193 13.39 2.69 10.27
C GLU A 193 13.50 3.31 8.88
N THR A 194 12.97 2.63 7.86
CA THR A 194 12.88 3.18 6.50
C THR A 194 12.05 4.45 6.48
N LEU A 195 10.86 4.45 7.09
CA LEU A 195 9.97 5.61 7.16
C LEU A 195 10.65 6.80 7.84
N MET A 196 11.31 6.58 8.97
CA MET A 196 12.06 7.61 9.68
C MET A 196 13.21 8.16 8.82
N THR A 197 13.92 7.28 8.11
CA THR A 197 15.02 7.68 7.22
C THR A 197 14.52 8.56 6.08
N LEU A 198 13.38 8.22 5.46
CA LEU A 198 12.76 9.02 4.40
C LEU A 198 12.32 10.40 4.91
N ILE A 199 11.69 10.45 6.09
CA ILE A 199 11.31 11.69 6.77
C ILE A 199 12.54 12.57 7.03
N GLU A 200 13.61 12.00 7.61
CA GLU A 200 14.84 12.74 7.89
C GLU A 200 15.55 13.21 6.62
N PHE A 201 15.53 12.40 5.57
CA PHE A 201 16.12 12.74 4.28
C PHE A 201 15.38 13.92 3.64
N ALA A 202 14.05 13.89 3.60
CA ALA A 202 13.22 14.99 3.09
C ALA A 202 13.48 16.30 3.86
N LEU A 203 13.54 16.24 5.19
CA LEU A 203 13.83 17.39 6.04
C LEU A 203 15.22 17.99 5.81
N ARG A 204 16.22 17.19 5.43
CA ARG A 204 17.57 17.68 5.09
C ARG A 204 17.63 18.22 3.67
N GLY A 205 16.89 17.59 2.75
CA GLY A 205 16.77 18.00 1.34
C GLY A 205 16.02 19.32 1.13
N GLY A 206 15.11 19.69 2.03
CA GLY A 206 14.35 20.95 2.02
C GLY A 206 15.17 22.25 2.23
N SER A 207 16.50 22.15 2.27
CA SER A 207 17.43 23.30 2.38
C SER A 207 18.46 23.34 1.24
N GLY A 208 18.06 22.90 0.05
CA GLY A 208 18.99 22.67 -1.07
C GLY A 208 18.40 22.87 -2.47
N GLU A 209 17.50 23.83 -2.68
CA GLU A 209 17.52 24.53 -3.98
C GLU A 209 18.83 25.32 -4.02
N GLU A 210 19.90 24.62 -4.41
CA GLU A 210 21.08 25.25 -4.99
C GLU A 210 20.58 26.14 -6.13
N VAL A 211 20.70 27.44 -5.92
CA VAL A 211 20.76 28.43 -6.99
C VAL A 211 21.93 28.03 -7.88
N MET A 212 21.65 27.17 -8.86
CA MET A 212 22.42 27.09 -10.09
C MET A 212 21.85 28.12 -11.06
N GLN A 213 22.22 29.38 -10.83
CA GLN A 213 22.70 30.33 -11.85
C GLN A 213 23.16 31.63 -11.22
#